data_AF-A0A381TVR0-F1
#
_entry.id   AF-A0A381TVR0-F1
#
_cell.length_a   1.000
_cell.length_b   1.000
_cell.length_c   1.000
_cell.angle_alpha   90.00
_cell.angle_beta   90.00
_cell.angle_gamma   90.00
#
_symmetry.space_group_name_H-M   'P 1'
#
loop_
_entity.id
_entity.type
_entity.pdbx_description
1 polymer ?
#
loop_
_entity_poly.entity_id
_entity_poly.type
_entity_poly.pdbx_seq_one_letter_code
_entity_poly.pdbx_strand_id
1 'polypeptide(L)' 'MKKEDDFIRVAINLEYVTTNELINSKDEIALFPPVSGG' A
#
# COMPACT_ATOMS: atom_id res chain seq x y z
N MET A 1 -20.39 8.95 0.15
CA MET A 1 -19.64 7.89 -0.56
C MET A 1 -18.18 8.12 -0.24
N LYS A 2 -17.50 7.21 0.48
CA LYS A 2 -16.04 7.36 0.68
C LYS A 2 -15.40 7.12 -0.69
N LYS A 3 -14.71 8.12 -1.24
CA LYS A 3 -13.99 7.97 -2.50
C LYS A 3 -12.90 6.92 -2.27
N GLU A 4 -12.87 5.88 -3.09
CA GLU A 4 -11.75 4.92 -3.12
C GLU A 4 -10.41 5.62 -3.44
N ASP A 5 -10.49 6.84 -3.96
CA ASP A 5 -9.35 7.70 -4.31
C ASP A 5 -8.65 8.34 -3.09
N ASP A 6 -9.27 8.32 -1.90
CA ASP A 6 -8.73 9.01 -0.72
C ASP A 6 -7.87 8.09 0.19
N PHE A 7 -7.63 6.84 -0.23
CA PHE A 7 -6.89 5.87 0.59
C PHE A 7 -5.44 5.74 0.16
N ILE A 8 -4.52 5.90 1.12
CA ILE A 8 -3.13 5.48 0.97
C ILE A 8 -3.10 3.97 0.83
N ARG A 9 -2.34 3.51 -0.16
CA ARG A 9 -2.13 2.11 -0.46
C ARG A 9 -0.71 1.70 -0.03
N VAL A 10 -0.55 0.43 0.31
CA VAL A 10 0.66 -0.10 0.95
C VAL A 10 1.16 -1.32 0.21
N ALA A 11 2.48 -1.39 0.03
CA ALA A 11 3.16 -2.61 -0.41
C ALA A 11 4.31 -2.97 0.56
N ILE A 12 4.53 -4.27 0.75
CA ILE A 12 5.67 -4.83 1.47
C ILE A 12 6.47 -5.64 0.46
N ASN A 13 7.78 -5.39 0.34
CA ASN A 13 8.67 -6.13 -0.56
C ASN A 13 8.12 -6.28 -1.98
N LEU A 14 7.66 -5.16 -2.57
CA LEU A 14 7.07 -5.05 -3.92
C LEU A 14 5.71 -5.72 -4.12
N GLU A 15 5.06 -6.21 -3.06
CA GLU A 15 3.74 -6.84 -3.13
C GLU A 15 2.66 -6.03 -2.39
N TYR A 16 1.47 -5.95 -2.99
CA TYR A 16 0.34 -5.22 -2.40
C TYR A 16 -0.20 -5.90 -1.15
N VAL A 17 -0.60 -5.09 -0.18
CA VAL A 17 -1.16 -5.61 1.07
C VAL A 17 -2.46 -4.89 1.40
N THR A 18 -3.50 -5.66 1.71
CA THR A 18 -4.83 -5.15 2.09
C THR A 18 -5.25 -5.59 3.49
N THR A 19 -4.44 -6.44 4.13
CA THR A 19 -4.62 -6.97 5.48
C THR A 19 -3.45 -6.57 6.37
N ASN A 20 -3.61 -6.77 7.68
CA ASN A 20 -2.52 -6.56 8.62
C ASN A 20 -1.49 -7.68 8.46
N GLU A 21 -0.23 -7.31 8.22
CA GLU A 21 0.89 -8.22 8.14
C GLU A 21 1.93 -7.93 9.22
N LEU A 22 2.59 -8.97 9.72
CA LEU A 22 3.75 -8.81 10.59
C LEU A 22 4.95 -8.36 9.75
N ILE A 23 5.54 -7.23 10.11
CA ILE A 23 6.73 -6.68 9.45
C ILE A 23 7.98 -6.89 10.31
N ASN A 24 9.13 -6.93 9.64
CA ASN A 24 10.44 -6.97 10.28
C ASN A 24 11.34 -5.83 9.78
N SER A 25 12.50 -5.64 10.42
CA SER A 25 13.39 -4.50 10.15
C SER A 25 14.08 -4.52 8.78
N LYS A 26 13.97 -5.61 8.02
CA LYS A 26 14.54 -5.74 6.67
C LYS A 26 13.49 -5.52 5.58
N ASP A 27 12.21 -5.45 5.92
CA ASP A 27 11.16 -5.29 4.93
C ASP A 27 11.17 -3.87 4.36
N GLU A 28 11.02 -3.79 3.04
CA GLU A 28 10.80 -2.52 2.36
C GLU A 28 9.31 -2.22 2.35
N ILE A 29 8.95 -1.03 2.85
CA ILE A 29 7.57 -0.56 2.91
C ILE A 29 7.39 0.61 1.95
N ALA A 30 6.47 0.44 0.99
CA ALA A 30 6.08 1.51 0.09
C ALA A 30 4.68 2.03 0.44
N LEU A 31 4.55 3.35 0.54
CA LEU A 31 3.28 4.06 0.75
C LEU A 31 3.01 4.95 -0.45
N PHE A 32 1.84 4.81 -1.06
CA PHE A 32 1.53 5.56 -2.27
C PHE A 32 0.03 5.81 -2.42
N PRO A 33 -0.36 6.91 -3.10
CA PRO A 33 -1.75 7.15 -3.43
C PRO A 33 -2.25 6.14 -4.47
N PRO A 34 -3.55 6.15 -4.80
CA PRO A 34 -4.07 5.49 -5.99
C PRO A 34 -3.25 5.87 -7.21
N VAL A 35 -2.83 4.86 -7.97
CA VAL A 35 -2.01 5.07 -9.16
C VAL A 35 -2.88 5.55 -10.32
N SER A 36 -2.41 6.54 -11.05
CA SER A 36 -3.10 7.11 -12.22
C SER A 36 -2.39 6.73 -13.53
N GLY A 37 -1.77 5.55 -13.56
CA GLY A 37 -1.15 5.03 -14.78
C GLY A 37 -2.19 4.87 -15.89
N GLY A 38 -1.80 5.23 -17.11
CA GLY A 38 -2.62 5.06 -18.32
C GLY A 38 -2.68 3.63 -18.80
#